data_AF-A0A085F7I7-F1
#
_entry.id   AF-A0A085F7I7-F1
#
_cell.length_a   1.000
_cell.length_b   1.000
_cell.length_c   1.000
_cell.angle_alpha   90.00
_cell.angle_beta   90.00
_cell.angle_gamma   90.00
#
_symmetry.space_group_name_H-M   'P 1'
#
loop_
_entity.id
_entity.type
_entity.pdbx_description
1 polymer ?
#
loop_
_entity_poly.entity_id
_entity_poly.type
_entity_poly.pdbx_seq_one_letter_code
_entity_poly.pdbx_strand_id
1 'polypeptide(L)' 'MTRKIGSKHEAQHRGKKERQEIRRTNIAREAVKMAEARAKYRNQVKGRPAMDLSASS' A
#
# COMPACT_ATOMS: atom_id res chain seq x y z
N MET A 1 8.18 -7.91 -13.46
CA MET A 1 7.89 -9.13 -12.68
C MET A 1 7.84 -8.74 -11.20
N THR A 2 6.66 -8.42 -10.68
CA THR A 2 6.52 -7.98 -9.27
C THR A 2 6.88 -9.14 -8.36
N ARG A 3 7.94 -9.02 -7.55
CA ARG A 3 8.26 -9.95 -6.46
C ARG A 3 7.00 -10.09 -5.59
N LYS A 4 6.19 -11.13 -5.84
CA LYS A 4 5.04 -11.45 -4.99
C LYS A 4 5.63 -11.74 -3.62
N ILE A 5 5.14 -11.02 -2.62
CA ILE A 5 5.55 -11.19 -1.22
C ILE A 5 5.39 -12.67 -0.87
N GLY A 6 6.51 -13.31 -0.61
CA GLY A 6 6.61 -14.76 -0.44
C GLY A 6 7.61 -15.38 -1.41
N SER A 7 8.90 -15.18 -1.15
CA SER A 7 9.81 -16.32 -1.28
C SER A 7 9.18 -17.43 -0.44
N LYS A 8 8.52 -18.38 -1.11
CA LYS A 8 7.71 -19.43 -0.47
C LYS A 8 8.49 -20.14 0.64
N HIS A 9 9.81 -20.21 0.49
CA HIS A 9 10.75 -20.75 1.47
C HIS A 9 10.85 -19.91 2.74
N GLU A 10 11.06 -18.59 2.65
CA GLU A 10 11.19 -17.77 3.87
C GLU A 10 9.91 -17.76 4.71
N ALA A 11 8.74 -17.65 4.08
CA ALA A 11 7.48 -17.65 4.81
C ALA A 11 7.14 -19.01 5.43
N GLN A 12 7.67 -20.12 4.89
CA GLN A 12 7.51 -21.47 5.43
C GLN A 12 8.38 -21.71 6.67
N HIS A 13 9.58 -21.12 6.74
CA HIS A 13 10.47 -21.25 7.88
C HIS A 13 10.10 -20.34 9.08
N ARG A 14 9.17 -19.39 8.90
CA ARG A 14 8.73 -18.49 9.97
C ARG A 14 7.75 -19.13 10.94
N GLY A 15 7.97 -18.86 12.23
CA GLY A 15 7.07 -19.26 13.31
C GLY A 15 5.66 -18.65 13.17
N LYS A 16 4.66 -19.24 13.86
CA LYS A 16 3.27 -18.73 13.84
C LYS A 16 3.18 -17.27 14.31
N LYS A 17 3.93 -16.91 15.36
CA LYS A 17 3.93 -15.57 15.97
C LYS A 17 4.46 -14.51 15.00
N GLU A 18 5.63 -14.76 14.41
CA GLU A 18 6.27 -13.87 13.44
C GLU A 18 5.39 -13.64 12.21
N ARG A 19 4.74 -14.69 11.69
CA ARG A 19 3.78 -14.54 10.59
C ARG A 19 2.59 -13.64 10.95
N GLN A 20 2.08 -13.73 12.17
CA GLN A 20 1.00 -12.86 12.64
C GLN A 20 1.44 -11.39 12.77
N GLU A 21 2.63 -11.16 13.32
CA GLU A 21 3.21 -9.82 13.44
C GLU A 21 3.41 -9.17 12.07
N ILE A 22 4.00 -9.89 11.11
CA ILE A 22 4.16 -9.43 9.72
C ILE A 22 2.80 -9.15 9.06
N ARG A 23 1.80 -10.01 9.30
CA ARG A 23 0.45 -9.77 8.75
C ARG A 23 -0.16 -8.49 9.32
N ARG A 24 -0.06 -8.27 10.63
CA ARG A 24 -0.58 -7.05 11.30
C ARG A 24 0.10 -5.80 10.78
N THR A 25 1.42 -5.81 10.64
CA THR A 25 2.17 -4.65 10.13
C THR A 25 1.85 -4.37 8.66
N ASN A 26 1.70 -5.40 7.83
CA ASN A 26 1.30 -5.22 6.43
C ASN A 26 -0.11 -4.63 6.30
N ILE A 27 -1.07 -5.09 7.11
CA ILE A 27 -2.43 -4.53 7.11
C ILE A 27 -2.40 -3.06 7.50
N ALA A 28 -1.65 -2.69 8.54
CA ALA A 28 -1.53 -1.30 8.97
C ALA A 28 -0.92 -0.42 7.87
N ARG A 29 0.16 -0.89 7.21
CA ARG A 29 0.79 -0.17 6.09
C ARG A 29 -0.16 0.03 4.90
N GLU A 30 -0.88 -1.01 4.51
CA GLU A 30 -1.86 -0.90 3.42
C GLU A 30 -3.03 0.02 3.80
N ALA A 31 -3.48 0.01 5.05
CA ALA A 31 -4.51 0.94 5.52
C ALA A 31 -4.08 2.41 5.37
N VAL A 32 -2.84 2.73 5.75
CA VAL A 32 -2.27 4.08 5.56
C VAL A 32 -2.21 4.44 4.08
N LYS A 33 -1.65 3.56 3.25
CA LYS A 33 -1.55 3.76 1.80
C LYS A 33 -2.91 3.99 1.14
N MET A 34 -3.93 3.24 1.56
CA MET A 34 -5.29 3.41 1.06
C MET A 34 -5.93 4.71 1.55
N ALA A 35 -5.66 5.14 2.78
CA ALA A 35 -6.13 6.43 3.29
C ALA A 35 -5.50 7.60 2.53
N GLU A 36 -4.19 7.57 2.29
CA GLU A 36 -3.46 8.56 1.49
C GLU A 36 -3.97 8.59 0.04
N ALA A 37 -4.11 7.43 -0.59
CA ALA A 37 -4.64 7.34 -1.96
C ALA A 37 -6.08 7.86 -2.03
N ARG A 38 -6.93 7.52 -1.06
CA ARG A 38 -8.29 8.06 -0.98
C ARG A 38 -8.27 9.57 -0.82
N ALA A 39 -7.45 10.13 0.06
CA ALA A 39 -7.34 11.58 0.25
C ALA A 39 -6.88 12.27 -1.05
N LYS A 40 -5.85 11.72 -1.70
CA LYS A 40 -5.29 12.25 -2.94
C LYS A 40 -6.26 12.20 -4.12
N TYR A 41 -7.00 11.10 -4.25
CA TYR A 41 -7.82 10.84 -5.43
C TYR A 41 -9.33 11.01 -5.21
N ARG A 42 -9.76 11.43 -4.02
CA ARG A 42 -11.20 11.57 -3.66
C ARG A 42 -12.00 12.34 -4.71
N ASN A 43 -11.42 13.40 -5.25
CA ASN A 43 -12.05 14.29 -6.21
C ASN A 43 -11.43 14.17 -7.62
N GLN A 44 -10.55 13.19 -7.85
CA GLN A 44 -9.92 13.02 -9.15
C GLN A 44 -10.91 12.39 -10.12
N VAL A 45 -11.26 13.14 -11.17
CA VAL A 45 -12.09 12.64 -12.27
C VAL A 45 -11.23 11.76 -13.18
N LYS A 46 -11.71 10.54 -13.46
CA LYS A 46 -11.03 9.58 -14.33
C LYS A 46 -10.75 10.18 -15.71
N GLY A 47 -9.52 10.06 -16.19
CA GLY A 47 -9.11 10.56 -17.51
C GLY A 47 -8.76 12.05 -17.54
N ARG A 48 -8.89 12.79 -16.43
CA ARG A 48 -8.36 14.15 -16.32
C ARG A 48 -6.97 14.11 -15.66
N PRO A 49 -6.01 14.92 -16.16
CA PRO A 49 -4.74 15.07 -15.46
C PRO A 49 -5.01 15.55 -14.03
N ALA A 50 -4.23 15.05 -13.08
CA ALA A 50 -4.30 15.55 -11.71
C ALA A 50 -4.04 17.07 -11.76
N MET A 51 -4.95 17.85 -11.16
CA MET A 51 -4.80 19.30 -11.14
C MET A 51 -3.47 19.61 -10.45
N ASP A 52 -2.53 20.22 -11.19
CA ASP A 52 -1.23 20.58 -10.65
C ASP A 52 -1.39 21.83 -9.77
N LEU A 53 -1.62 21.59 -8.49
CA LEU A 53 -1.78 22.63 -7.48
C LEU A 53 -0.47 23.40 -7.20
N SER A 54 0.67 23.01 -7.81
CA SER A 54 1.93 23.75 -7.70
C SER A 54 2.01 24.97 -8.63
N ALA A 55 1.12 25.07 -9.62
CA ALA A 55 1.09 26.15 -10.60
C ALA A 55 0.18 27.33 -10.21
N SER A 56 -0.52 27.25 -9.08
CA SER A 56 -1.33 28.33 -8.52
C SER A 56 -0.58 28.98 -7.34
N SER A 57 0.33 29.90 -7.65
CA SER A 57 0.97 30.83 -6.70
C SER A 57 1.16 32.18 -7.38
#